data_AF-A0A973IG31-F1
#
_entry.id   AF-A0A973IG31-F1
#
_cell.length_a   1.000
_cell.length_b   1.000
_cell.length_c   1.000
_cell.angle_alpha   90.00
_cell.angle_beta   90.00
_cell.angle_gamma   90.00
#
_symmetry.space_group_name_H-M   'P 1'
#
loop_
_entity.id
_entity.type
_entity.pdbx_description
1 polymer ?
#
loop_
_entity_poly.entity_id
_entity_poly.type
_entity_poly.pdbx_seq_one_letter_code
_entity_poly.pdbx_strand_id
1 'polypeptide(L)'
;MTDERRNPEESSVQEHETNLASPAEPDAGRREPSLSHRDDVSDEEPDYSQRDDGSDENPGHTPYVERRKRWNPLRLSFLVLGAVIVLGLVYFLFFADSEPEGPTVESRVQSQQQVIDQLRVSIEELQSGQDERRSEAEGASNRMGEIASRLDDLEERRQGSPLQALPERVQALSHRIDELSNSVDMRFSAAQEKEQSLEASIEEVRKLRASQKTSAQESQPSGQRQADRKPEPPSPPFSVSGVELRGGRSYLTVASGNAGRLSDLRLVAVGQNIGQWHLSSIDGHSAAFTINGQTVVVPVP
;
A
#
# COMPACT_ATOMS: atom_id res chain seq x y z
N MET A 1 24.08 -26.93 30.78
CA MET A 1 24.25 -27.58 29.48
C MET A 1 22.98 -28.36 29.20
N THR A 2 22.36 -28.11 28.02
CA THR A 2 21.33 -28.90 27.30
C THR A 2 20.00 -29.14 28.04
N ASP A 3 18.89 -28.46 27.75
CA ASP A 3 18.07 -28.42 26.52
C ASP A 3 17.56 -29.80 26.07
N GLU A 4 16.27 -30.07 26.30
CA GLU A 4 15.38 -30.78 25.35
C GLU A 4 13.96 -30.86 25.93
N ARG A 5 13.09 -29.88 25.58
CA ARG A 5 11.64 -30.06 25.61
C ARG A 5 11.20 -30.48 24.21
N ARG A 6 10.99 -31.78 24.03
CA ARG A 6 10.41 -32.35 22.81
C ARG A 6 8.95 -32.72 23.09
N ASN A 7 8.04 -32.04 22.38
CA ASN A 7 6.67 -32.49 22.13
C ASN A 7 6.71 -33.57 21.01
N PRO A 8 5.78 -34.54 20.99
CA PRO A 8 4.81 -34.56 19.89
C PRO A 8 3.40 -34.94 20.36
N GLU A 9 2.39 -34.15 19.98
CA GLU A 9 1.42 -34.45 18.90
C GLU A 9 0.58 -35.72 19.13
N GLU A 10 -0.69 -35.50 19.47
CA GLU A 10 -1.76 -36.45 19.18
C GLU A 10 -3.00 -35.70 18.66
N SER A 11 -3.21 -35.83 17.35
CA SER A 11 -4.47 -36.15 16.66
C SER A 11 -5.77 -35.48 17.12
N SER A 12 -6.26 -34.57 16.29
CA SER A 12 -7.71 -34.45 16.05
C SER A 12 -7.95 -34.06 14.59
N VAL A 13 -8.17 -35.10 13.77
CA VAL A 13 -8.74 -35.01 12.43
C VAL A 13 -10.20 -34.59 12.57
N GLN A 14 -10.56 -33.47 11.94
CA GLN A 14 -11.96 -33.09 11.78
C GLN A 14 -12.20 -32.80 10.29
N GLU A 15 -13.02 -33.66 9.72
CA GLU A 15 -13.56 -33.58 8.36
C GLU A 15 -14.39 -32.31 8.22
N HIS A 16 -14.23 -31.58 7.12
CA HIS A 16 -15.19 -30.55 6.72
C HIS A 16 -15.46 -30.65 5.22
N GLU A 17 -16.74 -30.89 4.94
CA GLU A 17 -17.38 -31.05 3.65
C GLU A 17 -17.15 -29.87 2.70
N THR A 18 -16.89 -30.20 1.44
CA THR A 18 -16.91 -29.30 0.30
C THR A 18 -18.35 -28.96 -0.09
N ASN A 19 -18.75 -27.70 0.07
CA ASN A 19 -19.97 -27.16 -0.52
C ASN A 19 -19.57 -26.10 -1.57
N LEU A 20 -19.63 -26.48 -2.85
CA LEU A 20 -19.44 -25.57 -3.99
C LEU A 20 -20.73 -24.76 -4.18
N ALA A 21 -20.67 -23.46 -3.93
CA ALA A 21 -21.64 -22.49 -4.41
C ALA A 21 -20.92 -21.40 -5.20
N SER A 22 -21.33 -21.29 -6.46
CA SER A 22 -20.88 -20.36 -7.50
C SER A 22 -21.13 -18.88 -7.14
N PRO A 23 -20.27 -17.94 -7.58
CA PRO A 23 -20.71 -16.59 -7.86
C PRO A 23 -20.47 -16.19 -9.33
N ALA A 24 -21.51 -15.59 -9.89
CA ALA A 24 -21.60 -15.03 -11.23
C ALA A 24 -20.62 -13.86 -11.46
N GLU A 25 -19.97 -13.84 -12.63
CA GLU A 25 -19.24 -12.70 -13.18
C GLU A 25 -20.16 -11.73 -13.96
N PRO A 26 -19.83 -10.43 -14.00
CA PRO A 26 -20.60 -9.42 -14.71
C PRO A 26 -20.18 -9.27 -16.17
N ASP A 27 -21.21 -9.10 -17.00
CA ASP A 27 -21.21 -8.79 -18.42
C ASP A 27 -20.48 -7.46 -18.74
N ALA A 28 -19.42 -7.56 -19.54
CA ALA A 28 -18.71 -6.41 -20.11
C ALA A 28 -18.53 -6.63 -21.62
N GLY A 29 -19.26 -5.81 -22.38
CA GLY A 29 -19.40 -5.92 -23.82
C GLY A 29 -18.09 -5.89 -24.60
N ARG A 30 -17.97 -6.85 -25.52
CA ARG A 30 -16.95 -6.88 -26.56
C ARG A 30 -17.62 -6.64 -27.91
N ARG A 31 -17.27 -5.52 -28.54
CA ARG A 31 -17.63 -5.17 -29.92
C ARG A 31 -16.79 -6.00 -30.88
N GLU A 32 -17.43 -6.67 -31.83
CA GLU A 32 -16.78 -7.30 -32.98
C GLU A 32 -16.48 -6.26 -34.07
N PRO A 33 -15.34 -6.35 -34.75
CA PRO A 33 -15.18 -5.82 -36.10
C PRO A 33 -15.36 -6.93 -37.13
N SER A 34 -16.36 -6.76 -37.98
CA SER A 34 -16.60 -7.48 -39.22
C SER A 34 -15.49 -7.19 -40.24
N LEU A 35 -14.86 -8.23 -40.77
CA LEU A 35 -14.05 -8.16 -41.99
C LEU A 35 -14.29 -9.43 -42.81
N SER A 36 -14.99 -9.21 -43.92
CA SER A 36 -15.45 -10.19 -44.90
C SER A 36 -14.29 -10.90 -45.60
N HIS A 37 -14.39 -12.21 -45.57
CA HIS A 37 -13.64 -13.19 -46.34
C HIS A 37 -13.91 -13.01 -47.84
N ARG A 38 -12.85 -13.08 -48.66
CA ARG A 38 -12.87 -12.84 -50.10
C ARG A 38 -12.17 -13.99 -50.83
N ASP A 39 -12.87 -14.47 -51.86
CA ASP A 39 -12.49 -15.25 -53.04
C ASP A 39 -11.94 -16.67 -52.85
N ASP A 40 -12.85 -17.64 -52.90
CA ASP A 40 -12.61 -19.02 -53.35
C ASP A 40 -12.95 -19.12 -54.84
N VAL A 41 -12.03 -19.71 -55.61
CA VAL A 41 -12.01 -19.81 -57.07
C VAL A 41 -12.61 -21.16 -57.45
N SER A 42 -13.77 -21.14 -58.11
CA SER A 42 -14.31 -22.32 -58.80
C SER A 42 -13.89 -22.29 -60.26
N ASP A 43 -13.12 -23.29 -60.66
CA ASP A 43 -12.68 -23.53 -62.03
C ASP A 43 -13.85 -23.86 -62.96
N GLU A 44 -13.88 -23.17 -64.09
CA GLU A 44 -14.84 -23.31 -65.18
C GLU A 44 -14.15 -24.05 -66.34
N GLU A 45 -14.51 -25.32 -66.56
CA GLU A 45 -14.11 -26.11 -67.75
C GLU A 45 -14.90 -25.63 -68.99
N PRO A 46 -14.24 -25.38 -70.13
CA PRO A 46 -14.95 -25.17 -71.39
C PRO A 46 -15.15 -26.49 -72.15
N ASP A 47 -16.41 -26.93 -72.19
CA ASP A 47 -16.93 -27.96 -73.10
C ASP A 47 -17.07 -27.38 -74.52
N TYR A 48 -16.20 -27.80 -75.43
CA TYR A 48 -16.29 -27.49 -76.86
C TYR A 48 -16.95 -28.66 -77.60
N SER A 49 -18.29 -28.69 -77.61
CA SER A 49 -19.05 -29.47 -78.59
C SER A 49 -19.65 -28.55 -79.64
N GLN A 50 -18.93 -28.35 -80.75
CA GLN A 50 -19.46 -27.74 -81.97
C GLN A 50 -20.18 -28.82 -82.80
N ARG A 51 -21.47 -28.59 -83.05
CA ARG A 51 -22.34 -29.32 -83.98
C ARG A 51 -22.41 -28.61 -85.33
N ASP A 52 -23.00 -29.35 -86.29
CA ASP A 52 -23.44 -29.01 -87.65
C ASP A 52 -22.38 -29.10 -88.75
N ASP A 53 -22.68 -29.53 -89.99
CA ASP A 53 -23.85 -30.19 -90.62
C ASP A 53 -23.44 -30.36 -92.10
N GLY A 54 -23.91 -31.43 -92.74
CA GLY A 54 -24.15 -31.53 -94.20
C GLY A 54 -22.94 -31.53 -95.14
N SER A 55 -22.98 -32.14 -96.32
CA SER A 55 -23.96 -32.98 -97.00
C SER A 55 -23.29 -33.48 -98.28
N ASP A 56 -23.88 -34.52 -98.86
CA ASP A 56 -23.61 -35.16 -100.15
C ASP A 56 -22.95 -34.30 -101.26
N GLU A 57 -21.94 -34.85 -101.92
CA GLU A 57 -21.82 -34.82 -103.39
C GLU A 57 -20.78 -35.82 -103.92
N ASN A 58 -21.25 -36.80 -104.70
CA ASN A 58 -20.49 -37.55 -105.69
C ASN A 58 -21.13 -37.19 -107.04
N PRO A 59 -20.37 -36.77 -108.07
CA PRO A 59 -19.93 -37.75 -109.07
C PRO A 59 -18.57 -37.41 -109.69
N GLY A 60 -17.61 -38.32 -109.57
CA GLY A 60 -16.30 -38.17 -110.22
C GLY A 60 -15.57 -39.49 -110.43
N HIS A 61 -16.30 -40.53 -110.85
CA HIS A 61 -15.71 -41.85 -111.10
C HIS A 61 -14.81 -41.82 -112.34
N THR A 62 -13.48 -41.85 -112.11
CA THR A 62 -12.52 -42.33 -113.10
C THR A 62 -11.94 -43.66 -112.59
N PRO A 63 -11.95 -44.75 -113.38
CA PRO A 63 -11.53 -46.05 -112.89
C PRO A 63 -10.00 -46.08 -112.84
N TYR A 64 -9.42 -45.87 -111.65
CA TYR A 64 -8.02 -46.18 -111.43
C TYR A 64 -7.90 -47.67 -111.10
N VAL A 65 -7.27 -48.41 -112.00
CA VAL A 65 -6.99 -49.84 -111.84
C VAL A 65 -6.16 -50.07 -110.58
N GLU A 66 -6.85 -50.53 -109.54
CA GLU A 66 -6.29 -50.91 -108.26
C GLU A 66 -5.41 -52.16 -108.44
N ARG A 67 -4.13 -51.96 -108.79
CA ARG A 67 -3.11 -53.00 -108.56
C ARG A 67 -2.91 -53.08 -107.05
N ARG A 68 -3.72 -53.92 -106.42
CA ARG A 68 -3.55 -54.41 -105.05
C ARG A 68 -2.21 -55.15 -104.98
N LYS A 69 -1.11 -54.42 -104.87
CA LYS A 69 0.17 -54.99 -104.47
C LYS A 69 -0.08 -55.44 -103.04
N ARG A 70 -0.30 -56.73 -102.83
CA ARG A 70 -0.53 -57.29 -101.49
C ARG A 70 0.75 -57.02 -100.70
N TRP A 71 0.74 -55.97 -99.88
CA TRP A 71 1.82 -55.68 -98.94
C TRP A 71 1.74 -56.74 -97.84
N ASN A 72 2.82 -57.49 -97.63
CA ASN A 72 2.91 -58.38 -96.48
C ASN A 72 2.71 -57.54 -95.21
N PRO A 73 1.80 -57.89 -94.29
CA PRO A 73 1.57 -57.12 -93.05
C PRO A 73 2.84 -57.05 -92.18
N LEU A 74 3.74 -58.02 -92.33
CA LEU A 74 5.09 -57.95 -91.75
C LEU A 74 5.91 -56.79 -92.33
N ARG A 75 5.85 -56.52 -93.65
CA ARG A 75 6.61 -55.40 -94.23
C ARG A 75 6.05 -54.04 -93.81
N LEU A 76 4.74 -53.94 -93.58
CA LEU A 76 4.13 -52.71 -93.07
C LEU A 76 4.52 -52.47 -91.60
N SER A 77 4.52 -53.51 -90.76
CA SER A 77 5.00 -53.39 -89.37
C SER A 77 6.49 -53.05 -89.28
N PHE A 78 7.34 -53.64 -90.13
CA PHE A 78 8.76 -53.25 -90.21
C PHE A 78 8.93 -51.81 -90.71
N LEU A 79 8.06 -51.31 -91.60
CA LEU A 79 8.10 -49.92 -92.07
C LEU A 79 7.65 -48.93 -90.99
N VAL A 80 6.58 -49.25 -90.26
CA VAL A 80 6.10 -48.42 -89.15
C VAL A 80 7.11 -48.42 -88.01
N LEU A 81 7.69 -49.57 -87.66
CA LEU A 81 8.74 -49.66 -86.66
C LEU A 81 10.00 -48.88 -87.09
N GLY A 82 10.40 -49.02 -88.35
CA GLY A 82 11.49 -48.23 -88.94
C GLY A 82 11.19 -46.73 -88.90
N ALA A 83 9.96 -46.32 -89.22
CA ALA A 83 9.53 -44.92 -89.15
C ALA A 83 9.54 -44.38 -87.71
N VAL A 84 9.13 -45.17 -86.72
CA VAL A 84 9.19 -44.79 -85.29
C VAL A 84 10.65 -44.69 -84.81
N ILE A 85 11.53 -45.60 -85.24
CA ILE A 85 12.97 -45.53 -84.93
C ILE A 85 13.59 -44.28 -85.57
N VAL A 86 13.24 -43.99 -86.83
CA VAL A 86 13.73 -42.80 -87.53
C VAL A 86 13.16 -41.53 -86.91
N LEU A 87 11.88 -41.49 -86.54
CA LEU A 87 11.29 -40.36 -85.81
C LEU A 87 11.93 -40.18 -84.44
N GLY A 88 12.24 -41.27 -83.74
CA GLY A 88 12.98 -41.24 -82.48
C GLY A 88 14.42 -40.73 -82.66
N LEU A 89 15.09 -41.12 -83.75
CA LEU A 89 16.41 -40.62 -84.11
C LEU A 89 16.38 -39.16 -84.56
N VAL A 90 15.37 -38.74 -85.32
CA VAL A 90 15.20 -37.34 -85.73
C VAL A 90 14.86 -36.49 -84.53
N TYR A 91 13.95 -36.94 -83.66
CA TYR A 91 13.66 -36.30 -82.39
C TYR A 91 14.93 -36.22 -81.55
N PHE A 92 15.70 -37.29 -81.43
CA PHE A 92 16.99 -37.28 -80.74
C PHE A 92 17.97 -36.30 -81.39
N LEU A 93 18.09 -36.24 -82.71
CA LEU A 93 18.99 -35.28 -83.38
C LEU A 93 18.52 -33.81 -83.26
N PHE A 94 17.21 -33.56 -83.17
CA PHE A 94 16.64 -32.21 -83.06
C PHE A 94 16.49 -31.71 -81.62
N PHE A 95 16.23 -32.61 -80.67
CA PHE A 95 16.02 -32.30 -79.25
C PHE A 95 17.21 -32.67 -78.36
N ALA A 96 18.17 -33.50 -78.78
CA ALA A 96 19.37 -33.77 -77.96
C ALA A 96 20.37 -32.61 -77.94
N ASP A 97 20.20 -31.61 -78.82
CA ASP A 97 20.97 -30.35 -78.79
C ASP A 97 20.23 -29.23 -78.05
N SER A 98 19.04 -29.54 -77.49
CA SER A 98 18.37 -28.64 -76.54
C SER A 98 19.05 -28.79 -75.18
N GLU A 99 20.10 -27.98 -74.93
CA GLU A 99 20.63 -27.84 -73.57
C GLU A 99 19.46 -27.45 -72.65
N PRO A 100 19.18 -28.22 -71.58
CA PRO A 100 18.17 -27.82 -70.62
C PRO A 100 18.70 -26.58 -69.89
N GLU A 101 18.33 -25.39 -70.36
CA GLU A 101 18.51 -24.12 -69.64
C GLU A 101 17.56 -24.05 -68.43
N GLY A 102 17.63 -25.06 -67.57
CA GLY A 102 16.98 -25.11 -66.28
C GLY A 102 18.04 -25.35 -65.20
N PRO A 103 17.84 -24.84 -63.98
CA PRO A 103 18.73 -25.16 -62.87
C PRO A 103 18.81 -26.68 -62.72
N THR A 104 20.02 -27.22 -62.82
CA THR A 104 20.29 -28.66 -62.75
C THR A 104 19.74 -29.22 -61.43
N VAL A 105 19.40 -30.51 -61.40
CA VAL A 105 18.90 -31.16 -60.18
C VAL A 105 19.88 -30.96 -59.01
N GLU A 106 21.18 -30.93 -59.30
CA GLU A 106 22.24 -30.65 -58.34
C GLU A 106 22.13 -29.24 -57.73
N SER A 107 21.88 -28.20 -58.53
CA SER A 107 21.72 -26.85 -57.99
C SER A 107 20.44 -26.70 -57.16
N ARG A 108 19.37 -27.44 -57.49
CA ARG A 108 18.14 -27.49 -56.68
C ARG A 108 18.33 -28.22 -55.36
N VAL A 109 19.09 -29.32 -55.37
CA VAL A 109 19.42 -30.06 -54.15
C VAL A 109 20.31 -29.20 -53.24
N GLN A 110 21.29 -28.50 -53.80
CA GLN A 110 22.14 -27.57 -53.05
C GLN A 110 21.34 -26.40 -52.46
N SER A 111 20.42 -25.80 -53.23
CA SER A 111 19.57 -24.72 -52.72
C SER A 111 18.61 -25.20 -51.64
N GLN A 112 18.02 -26.39 -51.79
CA GLN A 112 17.20 -26.99 -50.74
C GLN A 112 18.00 -27.29 -49.48
N GLN A 113 19.24 -27.81 -49.60
CA GLN A 113 20.10 -28.06 -48.45
C GLN A 113 20.43 -26.76 -47.71
N GLN A 114 20.72 -25.69 -48.42
CA GLN A 114 20.98 -24.38 -47.83
C GLN A 114 19.75 -23.84 -47.07
N VAL A 115 18.54 -24.03 -47.61
CA VAL A 115 17.30 -23.65 -46.92
C VAL A 115 17.09 -24.51 -45.66
N ILE A 116 17.38 -25.82 -45.72
CA ILE A 116 17.30 -26.71 -44.56
C ILE A 116 18.28 -26.27 -43.46
N ASP A 117 19.51 -25.93 -43.82
CA ASP A 117 20.52 -25.46 -42.88
C ASP A 117 20.12 -24.10 -42.28
N GLN A 118 19.58 -23.20 -43.10
CA GLN A 118 19.05 -21.92 -42.63
C GLN A 118 17.87 -22.09 -41.66
N LEU A 119 16.92 -22.98 -41.98
CA LEU A 119 15.80 -23.30 -41.11
C LEU A 119 16.27 -23.92 -39.79
N ARG A 120 17.29 -24.79 -39.81
CA ARG A 120 17.87 -25.36 -38.59
C ARG A 120 18.43 -24.25 -37.69
N VAL A 121 19.20 -23.33 -38.23
CA VAL A 121 19.75 -22.21 -37.47
C VAL A 121 18.64 -21.29 -36.94
N SER A 122 17.63 -20.96 -37.76
CA SER A 122 16.50 -20.16 -37.30
C SER A 122 15.68 -20.83 -36.19
N ILE A 123 15.53 -22.16 -36.23
CA ILE A 123 14.88 -22.92 -35.15
C ILE A 123 15.72 -22.86 -33.87
N GLU A 124 17.04 -23.02 -33.95
CA GLU A 124 17.94 -22.90 -32.79
C GLU A 124 17.92 -21.48 -32.18
N GLU A 125 17.86 -20.44 -33.03
CA GLU A 125 17.73 -19.04 -32.60
C GLU A 125 16.36 -18.78 -31.92
N LEU A 126 15.27 -19.31 -32.49
CA LEU A 126 13.95 -19.22 -31.87
C LEU A 126 13.87 -19.97 -30.53
N GLN A 127 14.50 -21.14 -30.44
CA GLN A 127 14.56 -21.93 -29.22
C GLN A 127 15.37 -21.22 -28.13
N SER A 128 16.57 -20.74 -28.45
CA SER A 128 17.39 -19.98 -27.50
C SER A 128 16.70 -18.69 -27.04
N GLY A 129 16.06 -17.95 -27.95
CA GLY A 129 15.26 -16.78 -27.59
C GLY A 129 14.01 -17.11 -26.77
N GLN A 130 13.46 -18.33 -26.90
CA GLN A 130 12.36 -18.80 -26.06
C GLN A 130 12.82 -19.17 -24.65
N ASP A 131 13.98 -19.84 -24.53
CA ASP A 131 14.58 -20.19 -23.24
C ASP A 131 14.97 -18.95 -22.45
N GLU A 132 15.52 -17.93 -23.12
CA GLU A 132 15.84 -16.64 -22.48
C GLU A 132 14.59 -15.94 -21.96
N ARG A 133 13.53 -15.82 -22.78
CA ARG A 133 12.24 -15.27 -22.32
C ARG A 133 11.63 -16.07 -21.17
N ARG A 134 11.77 -17.39 -21.17
CA ARG A 134 11.30 -18.24 -20.08
C ARG A 134 12.07 -17.97 -18.79
N SER A 135 13.40 -17.87 -18.87
CA SER A 135 14.25 -17.51 -17.72
C SER A 135 13.91 -16.11 -17.20
N GLU A 136 13.66 -15.15 -18.08
CA GLU A 136 13.20 -13.81 -17.69
C GLU A 136 11.83 -13.85 -17.00
N ALA A 137 10.88 -14.63 -17.52
CA ALA A 137 9.55 -14.80 -16.94
C ALA A 137 9.62 -15.46 -15.56
N GLU A 138 10.45 -16.48 -15.38
CA GLU A 138 10.71 -17.12 -14.08
C GLU A 138 11.36 -16.13 -13.10
N GLY A 139 12.34 -15.33 -13.57
CA GLY A 139 12.96 -14.28 -12.78
C GLY A 139 11.96 -13.18 -12.36
N ALA A 140 11.08 -12.76 -13.26
CA ALA A 140 10.03 -11.80 -12.97
C ALA A 140 8.99 -12.35 -11.99
N SER A 141 8.59 -13.62 -12.14
CA SER A 141 7.68 -14.32 -11.23
C SER A 141 8.26 -14.41 -9.82
N ASN A 142 9.54 -14.77 -9.69
CA ASN A 142 10.24 -14.82 -8.41
C ASN A 142 10.30 -13.44 -7.74
N ARG A 143 10.59 -12.38 -8.50
CA ARG A 143 10.57 -11.01 -7.99
C ARG A 143 9.18 -10.56 -7.54
N MET A 144 8.13 -10.92 -8.29
CA MET A 144 6.75 -10.64 -7.88
C MET A 144 6.39 -11.37 -6.59
N GLY A 145 6.79 -12.64 -6.44
CA GLY A 145 6.62 -13.39 -5.20
C GLY A 145 7.34 -12.75 -4.01
N GLU A 146 8.57 -12.27 -4.22
CA GLU A 146 9.31 -11.53 -3.20
C GLU A 146 8.64 -10.20 -2.82
N ILE A 147 8.14 -9.45 -3.82
CA ILE A 147 7.40 -8.21 -3.57
C ILE A 147 6.11 -8.48 -2.79
N ALA A 148 5.37 -9.54 -3.15
CA ALA A 148 4.14 -9.93 -2.46
C ALA A 148 4.42 -10.29 -0.99
N SER A 149 5.45 -11.11 -0.73
CA SER A 149 5.86 -11.46 0.64
C SER A 149 6.29 -10.23 1.44
N ARG A 150 7.06 -9.31 0.84
CA ARG A 150 7.44 -8.05 1.50
C ARG A 150 6.23 -7.16 1.80
N LEU A 151 5.21 -7.18 0.93
CA LEU A 151 3.98 -6.43 1.14
C LEU A 151 3.18 -7.02 2.31
N ASP A 152 3.06 -8.34 2.39
CA ASP A 152 2.42 -9.03 3.51
C ASP A 152 3.15 -8.74 4.83
N ASP A 153 4.48 -8.81 4.86
CA ASP A 153 5.30 -8.46 6.04
C ASP A 153 5.07 -6.99 6.48
N LEU A 154 4.95 -6.07 5.52
CA LEU A 154 4.69 -4.66 5.80
C LEU A 154 3.27 -4.45 6.32
N GLU A 155 2.30 -5.19 5.80
CA GLU A 155 0.91 -5.15 6.24
C GLU A 155 0.77 -5.74 7.65
N GLU A 156 1.40 -6.86 7.95
CA GLU A 156 1.44 -7.44 9.30
C GLU A 156 2.10 -6.47 10.30
N ARG A 157 3.23 -5.86 9.93
CA ARG A 157 3.87 -4.82 10.75
C ARG A 157 2.99 -3.59 10.95
N ARG A 158 2.23 -3.18 9.93
CA ARG A 158 1.29 -2.05 10.02
C ARG A 158 0.14 -2.39 10.97
N GLN A 159 -0.38 -3.62 10.92
CA GLN A 159 -1.46 -4.10 11.79
C GLN A 159 -0.99 -4.23 13.25
N GLY A 160 0.22 -4.74 13.47
CA GLY A 160 0.83 -4.79 14.81
C GLY A 160 1.37 -3.45 15.32
N SER A 161 1.31 -2.39 14.51
CA SER A 161 1.94 -1.12 14.88
C SER A 161 1.11 -0.36 15.92
N PRO A 162 1.74 0.14 17.01
CA PRO A 162 1.07 0.99 18.00
C PRO A 162 0.57 2.32 17.41
N LEU A 163 0.93 2.64 16.16
CA LEU A 163 0.39 3.77 15.41
C LEU A 163 -1.12 3.63 15.14
N GLN A 164 -1.68 2.42 15.01
CA GLN A 164 -3.13 2.24 14.87
C GLN A 164 -3.89 2.61 16.15
N ALA A 165 -3.27 2.41 17.31
CA ALA A 165 -3.84 2.77 18.61
C ALA A 165 -3.62 4.25 18.97
N LEU A 166 -2.91 5.02 18.14
CA LEU A 166 -2.59 6.42 18.43
C LEU A 166 -3.85 7.32 18.47
N PRO A 167 -4.80 7.23 17.51
CA PRO A 167 -6.02 8.03 17.52
C PRO A 167 -6.88 7.76 18.78
N GLU A 168 -7.04 6.49 19.16
CA GLU A 168 -7.77 6.09 20.37
C GLU A 168 -7.10 6.65 21.63
N ARG A 169 -5.76 6.58 21.70
CA ARG A 169 -5.00 7.17 22.82
C ARG A 169 -5.16 8.68 22.86
N VAL A 170 -5.08 9.36 21.72
CA VAL A 170 -5.29 10.82 21.64
C VAL A 170 -6.70 11.19 22.10
N GLN A 171 -7.71 10.44 21.67
CA GLN A 171 -9.10 10.67 22.09
C GLN A 171 -9.29 10.42 23.60
N ALA A 172 -8.68 9.36 24.14
CA ALA A 172 -8.70 9.09 25.58
C ALA A 172 -8.00 10.19 26.40
N LEU A 173 -6.87 10.70 25.91
CA LEU A 173 -6.20 11.85 26.53
C LEU A 173 -7.07 13.11 26.46
N SER A 174 -7.70 13.40 25.32
CA SER A 174 -8.60 14.55 25.16
C SER A 174 -9.75 14.48 26.17
N HIS A 175 -10.43 13.34 26.24
CA HIS A 175 -11.53 13.15 27.19
C HIS A 175 -11.08 13.34 28.64
N ARG A 176 -9.87 12.87 28.98
CA ARG A 176 -9.31 13.03 30.32
C ARG A 176 -8.94 14.49 30.63
N ILE A 177 -8.50 15.25 29.63
CA ILE A 177 -8.25 16.69 29.76
C ILE A 177 -9.58 17.42 30.01
N ASP A 178 -10.64 17.09 29.26
CA ASP A 178 -11.96 17.69 29.43
C ASP A 178 -12.54 17.39 30.81
N GLU A 179 -12.43 16.14 31.27
CA GLU A 179 -12.88 15.72 32.60
C GLU A 179 -12.09 16.45 33.71
N LEU A 180 -10.77 16.58 33.55
CA LEU A 180 -9.94 17.30 34.51
C LEU A 180 -10.28 18.80 34.54
N SER A 181 -10.52 19.38 33.37
CA SER A 181 -10.90 20.80 33.22
C SER A 181 -12.24 21.06 33.91
N ASN A 182 -13.24 20.22 33.66
CA ASN A 182 -14.54 20.28 34.33
C ASN A 182 -14.40 20.09 35.85
N SER A 183 -13.53 19.18 36.30
CA SER A 183 -13.29 18.98 37.74
C SER A 183 -12.66 20.22 38.40
N VAL A 184 -11.73 20.87 37.70
CA VAL A 184 -11.10 22.11 38.18
C VAL A 184 -12.12 23.24 38.24
N ASP A 185 -12.93 23.43 37.20
CA ASP A 185 -13.98 24.45 37.18
C ASP A 185 -15.01 24.25 38.30
N MET A 186 -15.44 23.01 38.53
CA MET A 186 -16.36 22.70 39.64
C MET A 186 -15.76 23.01 41.01
N ARG A 187 -14.47 22.69 41.21
CA ARG A 187 -13.76 23.01 42.47
C ARG A 187 -13.57 24.51 42.64
N PHE A 188 -13.29 25.22 41.55
CA PHE A 188 -13.13 26.67 41.55
C PHE A 188 -14.43 27.37 41.92
N SER A 189 -15.54 27.01 41.27
CA SER A 189 -16.87 27.54 41.60
C SER A 189 -17.26 27.24 43.06
N ALA A 190 -17.01 26.01 43.53
CA ALA A 190 -17.26 25.66 44.93
C ALA A 190 -16.37 26.43 45.92
N ALA A 191 -15.13 26.76 45.54
CA ALA A 191 -14.25 27.59 46.36
C ALA A 191 -14.74 29.05 46.39
N GLN A 192 -15.21 29.58 45.26
CA GLN A 192 -15.75 30.94 45.15
C GLN A 192 -17.05 31.10 45.97
N GLU A 193 -17.94 30.11 45.94
CA GLU A 193 -19.14 30.10 46.80
C GLU A 193 -18.77 30.09 48.29
N LYS A 194 -17.76 29.30 48.68
CA LYS A 194 -17.27 29.30 50.06
C LYS A 194 -16.69 30.65 50.47
N GLU A 195 -15.92 31.29 49.60
CA GLU A 195 -15.38 32.63 49.84
C GLU A 195 -16.51 33.64 50.08
N GLN A 196 -17.51 33.69 49.19
CA GLN A 196 -18.68 34.56 49.36
C GLN A 196 -19.44 34.29 50.67
N SER A 197 -19.59 33.01 51.06
CA SER A 197 -20.23 32.63 52.32
C SER A 197 -19.43 33.07 53.55
N LEU A 198 -18.09 33.01 53.48
CA LEU A 198 -17.20 33.46 54.54
C LEU A 198 -17.23 34.98 54.66
N GLU A 199 -17.22 35.71 53.55
CA GLU A 199 -17.35 37.17 53.53
C GLU A 199 -18.68 37.61 54.14
N ALA A 200 -19.79 36.96 53.78
CA ALA A 200 -21.10 37.23 54.36
C ALA A 200 -21.12 36.96 55.88
N SER A 201 -20.53 35.84 56.31
CA SER A 201 -20.41 35.48 57.73
C SER A 201 -19.56 36.48 58.51
N ILE A 202 -18.45 36.96 57.94
CA ILE A 202 -17.60 37.99 58.53
C ILE A 202 -18.36 39.30 58.70
N GLU A 203 -19.14 39.70 57.69
CA GLU A 203 -19.95 40.92 57.76
C GLU A 203 -21.07 40.82 58.80
N GLU A 204 -21.73 39.67 58.92
CA GLU A 204 -22.72 39.42 59.97
C GLU A 204 -22.08 39.51 61.37
N VAL A 205 -20.94 38.85 61.59
CA VAL A 205 -20.19 38.93 62.85
C VAL A 205 -19.77 40.37 63.16
N ARG A 206 -19.36 41.15 62.14
CA ARG A 206 -19.03 42.57 62.29
C ARG A 206 -20.24 43.39 62.75
N LYS A 207 -21.42 43.16 62.14
CA LYS A 207 -22.69 43.82 62.55
C LYS A 207 -23.09 43.46 63.97
N LEU A 208 -23.03 42.18 64.35
CA LEU A 208 -23.34 41.73 65.72
C LEU A 208 -22.41 42.36 66.76
N ARG A 209 -21.10 42.47 66.46
CA ARG A 209 -20.15 43.17 67.33
C ARG A 209 -20.42 44.67 67.42
N ALA A 210 -20.81 45.33 66.33
CA ALA A 210 -21.17 46.75 66.35
C ALA A 210 -22.38 47.00 67.26
N SER A 211 -23.40 46.15 67.18
CA SER A 211 -24.60 46.21 68.03
C SER A 211 -24.33 45.86 69.51
N GLN A 212 -23.42 44.94 69.81
CA GLN A 212 -22.98 44.69 71.19
C GLN A 212 -22.19 45.88 71.77
N LYS A 213 -21.39 46.57 70.95
CA LYS A 213 -20.63 47.74 71.40
C LYS A 213 -21.53 48.95 71.71
N THR A 214 -22.66 49.10 71.03
CA THR A 214 -23.65 50.14 71.36
C THR A 214 -24.49 49.78 72.60
N SER A 215 -24.80 48.51 72.83
CA SER A 215 -25.49 48.06 74.06
C SER A 215 -24.61 48.09 75.32
N ALA A 216 -23.28 48.08 75.18
CA ALA A 216 -22.33 48.15 76.29
C ALA A 216 -21.98 49.58 76.74
N GLN A 217 -22.53 50.61 76.10
CA GLN A 217 -22.31 52.01 76.52
C GLN A 217 -23.27 52.48 77.63
N GLU A 218 -24.24 51.65 78.02
CA GLU A 218 -25.15 51.94 79.12
C GLU A 218 -25.03 50.87 80.21
N SER A 219 -23.82 50.69 80.75
CA SER A 219 -23.50 50.14 82.08
C SER A 219 -21.99 49.91 82.20
N GLN A 220 -21.26 50.83 82.84
CA GLN A 220 -19.95 50.52 83.43
C GLN A 220 -20.18 49.88 84.82
N PRO A 221 -19.40 48.85 85.16
CA PRO A 221 -18.17 49.15 85.90
C PRO A 221 -16.91 48.43 85.38
N SER A 222 -15.79 49.00 85.81
CA SER A 222 -14.40 48.64 85.58
C SER A 222 -14.10 47.15 85.85
N GLY A 223 -13.46 46.50 84.89
CA GLY A 223 -12.74 45.24 85.07
C GLY A 223 -11.57 45.20 84.09
N GLN A 224 -10.36 45.47 84.59
CA GLN A 224 -9.11 45.33 83.84
C GLN A 224 -8.98 43.88 83.37
N ARG A 225 -9.34 43.61 82.11
CA ARG A 225 -8.93 42.39 81.43
C ARG A 225 -7.63 42.71 80.71
N GLN A 226 -6.53 42.25 81.27
CA GLN A 226 -5.24 42.20 80.58
C GLN A 226 -5.49 41.56 79.20
N ALA A 227 -5.31 42.36 78.16
CA ALA A 227 -5.31 41.85 76.80
C ALA A 227 -4.08 40.94 76.69
N ASP A 228 -4.32 39.62 76.61
CA ASP A 228 -3.35 38.67 76.12
C ASP A 228 -2.86 39.20 74.76
N ARG A 229 -1.66 39.79 74.76
CA ARG A 229 -0.97 40.18 73.54
C ARG A 229 -0.70 38.88 72.79
N LYS A 230 -1.48 38.64 71.74
CA LYS A 230 -1.18 37.60 70.75
C LYS A 230 0.29 37.79 70.34
N PRO A 231 1.17 36.78 70.49
CA PRO A 231 2.55 36.92 70.10
C PRO A 231 2.63 37.31 68.62
N GLU A 232 3.43 38.33 68.33
CA GLU A 232 3.70 38.77 66.96
C GLU A 232 4.26 37.58 66.18
N PRO A 233 3.73 37.27 64.98
CA PRO A 233 4.23 36.15 64.20
C PRO A 233 5.74 36.34 63.95
N PRO A 234 6.53 35.26 64.04
CA PRO A 234 7.95 35.34 63.75
C PRO A 234 8.16 35.90 62.34
N SER A 235 9.19 36.73 62.15
CA SER A 235 9.59 37.21 60.83
C SER A 235 10.53 36.20 60.15
N PRO A 236 10.39 35.93 58.84
CA PRO A 236 11.27 35.00 58.14
C PRO A 236 12.70 35.57 58.03
N PRO A 237 13.75 34.76 58.19
CA PRO A 237 15.15 35.19 58.04
C PRO A 237 15.59 35.28 56.57
N PHE A 238 14.64 35.37 55.63
CA PHE A 238 14.85 35.41 54.19
C PHE A 238 13.85 36.39 53.58
N SER A 239 14.19 36.93 52.42
CA SER A 239 13.26 37.74 51.62
C SER A 239 12.69 36.90 50.48
N VAL A 240 11.43 37.14 50.13
CA VAL A 240 10.79 36.53 48.96
C VAL A 240 11.00 37.47 47.78
N SER A 241 11.49 36.93 46.66
CA SER A 241 11.79 37.70 45.45
C SER A 241 10.79 37.49 44.32
N GLY A 242 10.07 36.37 44.30
CA GLY A 242 9.10 36.06 43.24
C GLY A 242 8.66 34.60 43.22
N VAL A 243 7.80 34.24 42.27
CA VAL A 243 7.38 32.86 41.99
C VAL A 243 7.84 32.47 40.58
N GLU A 244 8.41 31.28 40.45
CA GLU A 244 8.88 30.72 39.18
C GLU A 244 8.13 29.43 38.84
N LEU A 245 7.65 29.30 37.60
CA LEU A 245 6.98 28.11 37.10
C LEU A 245 7.95 27.25 36.30
N ARG A 246 8.22 26.01 36.75
CA ARG A 246 9.08 25.05 36.04
C ARG A 246 8.41 23.68 35.95
N GLY A 247 8.27 23.17 34.72
CA GLY A 247 7.66 21.86 34.48
C GLY A 247 6.26 21.72 35.06
N GLY A 248 5.45 22.78 35.00
CA GLY A 248 4.08 22.82 35.54
C GLY A 248 3.99 22.94 37.07
N ARG A 249 5.11 23.17 37.78
CA ARG A 249 5.15 23.32 39.24
C ARG A 249 5.65 24.71 39.62
N SER A 250 4.98 25.35 40.56
CA SER A 250 5.40 26.64 41.12
C SER A 250 6.48 26.45 42.18
N TYR A 251 7.51 27.28 42.10
CA TYR A 251 8.61 27.36 43.05
C TYR A 251 8.69 28.79 43.56
N LEU A 252 8.94 28.94 44.86
CA LEU A 252 9.14 30.23 45.47
C LEU A 252 10.63 30.60 45.38
N THR A 253 10.93 31.77 44.83
CA THR A 253 12.29 32.31 44.80
C THR A 253 12.53 33.10 46.07
N VAL A 254 13.48 32.66 46.89
CA VAL A 254 13.84 33.29 48.17
C VAL A 254 15.32 33.65 48.20
N ALA A 255 15.65 34.79 48.80
CA ALA A 255 17.01 35.24 49.03
C ALA A 255 17.41 35.13 50.50
N SER A 256 18.61 34.59 50.77
CA SER A 256 19.18 34.62 52.12
C SER A 256 19.79 35.99 52.38
N GLY A 257 19.07 36.86 53.11
CA GLY A 257 19.49 38.23 53.41
C GLY A 257 19.04 39.27 52.37
N ASN A 258 19.81 40.36 52.21
CA ASN A 258 19.52 41.39 51.21
C ASN A 258 19.83 40.87 49.80
N ALA A 259 18.78 40.67 49.00
CA ALA A 259 18.86 40.17 47.63
C ALA A 259 19.66 41.13 46.72
N GLY A 260 20.96 40.86 46.55
CA GLY A 260 21.84 41.64 45.67
C GLY A 260 22.49 40.84 44.54
N ARG A 261 22.52 39.51 44.64
CA ARG A 261 23.18 38.62 43.66
C ARG A 261 22.32 37.39 43.39
N LEU A 262 22.38 36.87 42.15
CA LEU A 262 21.66 35.63 41.78
C LEU A 262 22.12 34.41 42.59
N SER A 263 23.37 34.39 43.06
CA SER A 263 23.90 33.31 43.92
C SER A 263 23.18 33.17 45.26
N ASP A 264 22.51 34.23 45.70
CA ASP A 264 21.84 34.27 47.00
C ASP A 264 20.38 33.80 46.90
N LEU A 265 19.89 33.61 45.67
CA LEU A 265 18.55 33.13 45.34
C LEU A 265 18.53 31.60 45.32
N ARG A 266 17.44 31.05 45.85
CA ARG A 266 17.12 29.63 45.71
C ARG A 266 15.64 29.42 45.44
N LEU A 267 15.35 28.31 44.78
CA LEU A 267 14.00 27.86 44.52
C LEU A 267 13.56 26.87 45.60
N VAL A 268 12.38 27.11 46.15
CA VAL A 268 11.78 26.29 47.19
C VAL A 268 10.41 25.82 46.72
N ALA A 269 10.22 24.50 46.68
CA ALA A 269 8.92 23.92 46.33
C ALA A 269 7.98 23.84 47.55
N VAL A 270 6.67 23.81 47.30
CA VAL A 270 5.69 23.46 48.34
C VAL A 270 6.08 22.12 48.97
N GLY A 271 6.10 22.06 50.30
CA GLY A 271 6.54 20.93 51.09
C GLY A 271 8.02 20.98 51.52
N GLN A 272 8.82 21.94 51.02
CA GLN A 272 10.22 22.08 51.41
C GLN A 272 10.43 23.05 52.57
N ASN A 273 11.58 22.91 53.23
CA ASN A 273 11.93 23.68 54.43
C ASN A 273 13.05 24.69 54.15
N ILE A 274 12.93 25.84 54.81
CA ILE A 274 13.90 26.93 54.91
C ILE A 274 14.29 27.06 56.38
N GLY A 275 15.29 26.29 56.83
CA GLY A 275 15.53 26.16 58.26
C GLY A 275 14.29 25.54 58.94
N GLN A 276 13.65 26.29 59.85
CA GLN A 276 12.42 25.86 60.54
C GLN A 276 11.12 26.27 59.83
N TRP A 277 11.23 26.94 58.67
CA TRP A 277 10.09 27.44 57.92
C TRP A 277 9.70 26.43 56.85
N HIS A 278 8.54 25.79 57.00
CA HIS A 278 8.00 24.86 56.01
C HIS A 278 7.09 25.59 55.04
N LEU A 279 7.38 25.55 53.73
CA LEU A 279 6.52 26.16 52.72
C LEU A 279 5.27 25.31 52.50
N SER A 280 4.13 25.76 53.01
CA SER A 280 2.87 25.00 52.95
C SER A 280 2.03 25.30 51.70
N SER A 281 2.11 26.52 51.16
CA SER A 281 1.45 26.87 49.90
C SER A 281 2.11 28.08 49.22
N ILE A 282 1.97 28.13 47.90
CA ILE A 282 2.29 29.30 47.07
C ILE A 282 0.99 29.71 46.39
N ASP A 283 0.60 30.95 46.62
CA ASP A 283 -0.48 31.65 45.94
C ASP A 283 0.13 32.79 45.08
N GLY A 284 -0.57 33.24 44.04
CA GLY A 284 -0.02 34.17 43.05
C GLY A 284 0.54 35.47 43.64
N HIS A 285 0.02 35.89 44.81
CA HIS A 285 0.42 37.13 45.50
C HIS A 285 1.05 36.89 46.87
N SER A 286 1.12 35.64 47.35
CA SER A 286 1.62 35.34 48.70
C SER A 286 2.11 33.91 48.85
N ALA A 287 2.99 33.67 49.81
CA ALA A 287 3.43 32.34 50.19
C ALA A 287 3.11 32.11 51.66
N ALA A 288 2.52 30.96 51.99
CA ALA A 288 2.24 30.58 53.36
C ALA A 288 3.32 29.63 53.88
N PHE A 289 3.88 29.96 55.03
CA PHE A 289 4.86 29.14 55.73
C PHE A 289 4.34 28.69 57.08
N THR A 290 4.68 27.48 57.49
CA THR A 290 4.42 26.97 58.84
C THR A 290 5.72 26.94 59.63
N ILE A 291 5.71 27.52 60.83
CA ILE A 291 6.81 27.48 61.80
C ILE A 291 6.24 27.31 63.20
N ASN A 292 6.73 26.32 63.97
CA ASN A 292 6.23 26.00 65.32
C ASN A 292 4.70 25.83 65.40
N GLY A 293 4.08 25.29 64.34
CA GLY A 293 2.62 25.12 64.24
C GLY A 293 1.83 26.40 63.92
N GLN A 294 2.50 27.53 63.73
CA GLN A 294 1.89 28.80 63.31
C GLN A 294 2.09 29.03 61.81
N THR A 295 1.01 29.40 61.12
CA THR A 295 1.07 29.82 59.72
C THR A 295 1.37 31.31 59.62
N VAL A 296 2.38 31.66 58.84
CA VAL A 296 2.82 33.03 58.52
C VAL A 296 2.71 33.22 57.01
N VAL A 297 1.96 34.24 56.58
CA VAL A 297 1.79 34.59 55.17
C VAL A 297 2.77 35.70 54.82
N VAL A 298 3.58 35.48 53.79
CA VAL A 298 4.59 36.42 53.30
C VAL A 298 4.17 36.88 51.89
N PRO A 299 4.09 38.19 51.61
CA PRO A 299 3.75 38.68 50.28
C PRO A 299 4.84 38.32 49.27
N VAL A 300 4.41 38.03 48.05
CA VAL A 300 5.30 37.91 46.89
C VAL A 300 5.33 39.28 46.20
N PRO A 301 6.52 39.89 45.96
CA PRO A 301 6.64 41.17 45.26
C PRO A 301 6.13 41.17 43.82
#